data_AF-A0A355RFK7-F1
#
_entry.id   AF-A0A355RFK7-F1
#
_cell.length_a   1.000
_cell.length_b   1.000
_cell.length_c   1.000
_cell.angle_alpha   90.00
_cell.angle_beta   90.00
_cell.angle_gamma   90.00
#
_symmetry.space_group_name_H-M   'P 1'
#
loop_
_entity.id
_entity.type
_entity.pdbx_description
1 polymer ?
#
loop_
_entity_poly.entity_id
_entity_poly.type
_entity_poly.pdbx_seq_one_letter_code
_entity_poly.pdbx_strand_id
1 'polypeptide(L)'
;MADGGNTMDVKPTEDISVREMFGLDTDMVVKGFADRSERVPEIDMTYKFDPDTTMAILAGFSHNRRVMIQGYHGTGKSTHVEQVAARLNWPAVRVNLDSHISRIDLIGKDA
;
A
#
# COMPACT_ATOMS: atom_id res chain seq x y z
N MET A 1 -4.15 -26.23 -0.29
CA MET A 1 -2.74 -26.38 -0.68
C MET A 1 -2.16 -24.98 -0.68
N ALA A 2 -1.33 -24.67 0.31
CA ALA A 2 -0.69 -23.37 0.43
C ALA A 2 0.62 -23.47 -0.35
N ASP A 3 0.76 -22.69 -1.42
CA ASP A 3 2.02 -22.61 -2.15
C ASP A 3 3.08 -21.97 -1.25
N GLY A 4 3.95 -22.83 -0.72
CA GLY A 4 5.14 -22.52 0.05
C GLY A 4 6.26 -21.93 -0.81
N GLY A 5 5.96 -20.90 -1.58
CA GLY A 5 6.96 -20.06 -2.23
C GLY A 5 7.53 -19.08 -1.21
N ASN A 6 8.78 -19.33 -0.78
CA ASN A 6 9.55 -18.44 0.07
C ASN A 6 9.68 -17.05 -0.59
N THR A 7 8.78 -16.12 -0.27
CA THR A 7 8.70 -14.75 -0.83
C THR A 7 9.64 -13.77 -0.12
N MET A 8 10.62 -14.28 0.63
CA MET A 8 11.29 -13.53 1.70
C MET A 8 12.30 -12.47 1.28
N ASP A 9 12.51 -12.16 -0.01
CA ASP A 9 13.51 -11.13 -0.39
C ASP A 9 13.18 -10.33 -1.65
N VAL A 10 11.91 -10.24 -2.06
CA VAL A 10 11.56 -9.33 -3.16
C VAL A 10 11.55 -7.90 -2.62
N LYS A 11 12.46 -7.06 -3.13
CA LYS A 11 12.54 -5.64 -2.81
C LYS A 11 12.01 -4.82 -3.98
N PRO A 12 11.40 -3.65 -3.71
CA PRO A 12 11.00 -2.74 -4.77
C PRO A 12 12.26 -2.13 -5.41
N THR A 13 12.39 -2.26 -6.73
CA THR A 13 13.57 -1.84 -7.50
C THR A 13 13.32 -0.60 -8.34
N GLU A 14 12.08 -0.44 -8.83
CA GLU A 14 11.74 0.56 -9.82
C GLU A 14 11.66 1.95 -9.19
N ASP A 15 12.38 2.90 -9.77
CA ASP A 15 12.27 4.30 -9.41
C ASP A 15 11.05 4.91 -10.10
N ILE A 16 10.09 5.38 -9.31
CA ILE A 16 8.84 5.98 -9.78
C ILE A 16 8.83 7.45 -9.41
N SER A 17 8.73 8.30 -10.43
CA SER A 17 8.51 9.74 -10.27
C SER A 17 7.13 10.01 -9.65
N VAL A 18 7.11 10.63 -8.47
CA VAL A 18 5.85 10.97 -7.79
C VAL A 18 5.06 12.00 -8.61
N ARG A 19 5.76 12.91 -9.28
CA ARG A 19 5.18 13.91 -10.17
C ARG A 19 4.43 13.27 -11.34
N GLU A 20 5.04 12.32 -12.02
CA GLU A 20 4.43 11.69 -13.19
C GLU A 20 3.33 10.72 -12.79
N MET A 21 3.53 9.96 -11.71
CA MET A 21 2.59 8.91 -11.30
C MET A 21 1.34 9.45 -10.60
N PHE A 22 1.50 10.48 -9.75
CA PHE A 22 0.44 11.00 -8.90
C PHE A 22 0.04 12.45 -9.22
N GLY A 23 0.74 13.12 -10.13
CA GLY A 23 0.45 14.50 -10.51
C GLY A 23 0.80 15.53 -9.44
N LEU A 24 1.71 15.20 -8.51
CA LEU A 24 2.10 16.07 -7.40
C LEU A 24 3.37 16.86 -7.76
N ASP A 25 3.39 18.16 -7.48
CA ASP A 25 4.55 19.02 -7.79
C ASP A 25 5.70 18.78 -6.80
N THR A 26 6.49 17.73 -7.04
CA THR A 26 7.64 17.34 -6.24
C THR A 26 8.66 16.59 -7.09
N ASP A 27 9.93 16.66 -6.71
CA ASP A 27 11.01 15.86 -7.33
C ASP A 27 11.25 14.54 -6.59
N MET A 28 10.34 14.18 -5.67
CA MET A 28 10.39 12.92 -4.94
C MET A 28 10.30 11.73 -5.90
N VAL A 29 11.18 10.76 -5.68
CA VAL A 29 11.17 9.44 -6.32
C VAL A 29 10.92 8.40 -5.22
N VAL A 30 10.05 7.44 -5.52
CA VAL A 30 9.72 6.32 -4.61
C VAL A 30 9.97 4.99 -5.29
N LYS A 31 10.15 3.94 -4.49
CA LYS A 31 10.37 2.58 -5.00
C LYS A 31 9.06 1.84 -5.23
N GLY A 32 8.91 1.24 -6.41
CA GLY A 32 7.87 0.28 -6.76
C GLY A 32 8.42 -1.11 -7.07
N PHE A 33 7.55 -2.11 -7.14
CA PHE A 33 7.93 -3.45 -7.60
C PHE A 33 7.83 -3.54 -9.12
N ALA A 34 8.79 -4.25 -9.74
CA ALA A 34 8.78 -4.47 -11.19
C ALA A 34 7.62 -5.39 -11.63
N ASP A 35 7.44 -6.51 -10.93
CA ASP A 35 6.48 -7.55 -11.32
C ASP A 35 5.19 -7.46 -10.50
N ARG A 36 4.03 -7.50 -11.17
CA ARG A 36 2.72 -7.51 -10.52
C ARG A 36 2.46 -8.88 -9.90
N SER A 37 1.90 -8.87 -8.69
CA SER A 37 1.41 -10.08 -8.01
C SER A 37 -0.11 -10.03 -7.81
N GLU A 38 -0.71 -11.17 -7.49
CA GLU A 38 -2.15 -11.30 -7.21
C GLU A 38 -2.63 -10.43 -6.03
N ARG A 39 -1.72 -10.02 -5.15
CA ARG A 39 -2.03 -9.18 -3.97
C ARG A 39 -1.92 -7.69 -4.25
N VAL A 40 -1.53 -7.29 -5.46
CA VAL A 40 -1.53 -5.88 -5.85
C VAL A 40 -2.96 -5.45 -6.16
N PRO A 41 -3.49 -4.37 -5.57
CA PRO A 41 -4.84 -3.92 -5.86
C PRO A 41 -5.03 -3.54 -7.33
N GLU A 42 -6.29 -3.54 -7.78
CA GLU A 42 -6.66 -3.07 -9.11
C GLU A 42 -6.51 -1.56 -9.24
N ILE A 43 -6.06 -1.10 -10.41
CA ILE A 43 -5.89 0.33 -10.69
C ILE A 43 -7.24 0.93 -11.08
N ASP A 44 -7.65 1.97 -10.37
CA ASP A 44 -8.71 2.88 -10.81
C ASP A 44 -8.07 4.10 -11.50
N MET A 45 -8.28 4.19 -12.82
CA MET A 45 -7.76 5.28 -13.65
C MET A 45 -8.50 6.61 -13.41
N THR A 46 -9.68 6.56 -12.77
CA THR A 46 -10.51 7.75 -12.47
C THR A 46 -10.25 8.30 -11.07
N TYR A 47 -9.45 7.60 -10.26
CA TYR A 47 -9.13 8.00 -8.90
C TYR A 47 -8.40 9.34 -8.86
N LYS A 48 -8.82 10.22 -7.94
CA LYS A 48 -8.20 11.52 -7.71
C LYS A 48 -7.43 11.49 -6.39
N PHE A 49 -6.13 11.70 -6.47
CA PHE A 49 -5.26 11.73 -5.31
C PHE A 49 -5.32 13.09 -4.61
N ASP A 50 -5.75 13.08 -3.36
CA ASP A 50 -5.45 14.14 -2.39
C ASP A 50 -3.92 14.25 -2.17
N PRO A 51 -3.29 15.42 -2.42
CA PRO A 51 -1.84 15.58 -2.31
C PRO A 51 -1.26 15.23 -0.94
N ASP A 52 -1.84 15.77 0.13
CA ASP A 52 -1.28 15.66 1.48
C ASP A 52 -1.33 14.21 2.00
N THR A 53 -2.47 13.55 1.82
CA THR A 53 -2.64 12.13 2.17
C THR A 53 -1.70 11.25 1.37
N THR A 54 -1.53 11.54 0.08
CA THR A 54 -0.63 10.78 -0.80
C THR A 54 0.82 10.92 -0.35
N MET A 55 1.31 12.15 -0.09
CA MET A 55 2.66 12.38 0.38
C MET A 55 2.94 11.67 1.71
N ALA A 56 1.98 11.67 2.64
CA ALA A 56 2.11 10.94 3.91
C ALA A 56 2.28 9.42 3.70
N ILE A 57 1.48 8.82 2.81
CA ILE A 57 1.58 7.39 2.49
C ILE A 57 2.91 7.08 1.80
N LEU A 58 3.31 7.89 0.82
CA LEU A 58 4.57 7.71 0.08
C LEU A 58 5.80 7.80 0.98
N ALA A 59 5.78 8.70 1.97
CA ALA A 59 6.80 8.76 3.02
C ALA A 59 6.81 7.48 3.88
N GLY A 60 5.64 6.91 4.16
CA GLY A 60 5.47 5.61 4.81
C GLY A 60 6.19 4.48 4.07
N PHE A 61 5.93 4.36 2.77
CA PHE A 61 6.51 3.34 1.90
C PHE A 61 8.03 3.50 1.78
N SER A 62 8.50 4.74 1.55
CA SER A 62 9.91 5.02 1.25
C SER A 62 10.83 4.94 2.47
N HIS A 63 10.30 5.19 3.67
CA HIS A 63 11.10 5.28 4.89
C HIS A 63 10.69 4.27 5.96
N ASN A 64 9.87 3.27 5.60
CA ASN A 64 9.35 2.26 6.52
C ASN A 64 8.71 2.92 7.77
N ARG A 65 7.90 3.95 7.56
CA ARG A 65 7.22 4.70 8.62
C ARG A 65 5.77 4.26 8.73
N ARG A 66 5.31 4.07 9.96
CA ARG A 66 3.89 3.82 10.25
C ARG A 66 3.11 5.10 9.98
N VAL A 67 2.09 5.00 9.13
CA VAL A 67 1.22 6.12 8.75
C VAL A 67 -0.18 5.86 9.30
N MET A 68 -0.77 6.88 9.94
CA MET A 68 -2.14 6.86 10.40
C MET A 68 -2.96 7.85 9.57
N ILE A 69 -4.02 7.37 8.93
CA ILE A 69 -4.94 8.19 8.13
C ILE A 69 -6.25 8.29 8.89
N GLN A 70 -6.71 9.51 9.14
CA GLN A 70 -7.93 9.79 9.89
C GLN A 70 -8.93 10.56 9.02
N GLY A 71 -10.22 10.31 9.25
CA GLY A 71 -11.31 10.99 8.54
C GLY A 71 -12.64 10.26 8.74
N TYR A 72 -13.74 10.93 8.38
CA TYR A 72 -15.09 10.38 8.51
C TYR A 72 -15.28 9.07 7.72
N HIS A 73 -16.30 8.29 8.08
CA HIS A 73 -16.63 7.07 7.33
C HIS A 73 -17.00 7.41 5.88
N GLY A 74 -16.68 6.51 4.94
CA GLY A 74 -17.01 6.71 3.52
C GLY A 74 -16.14 7.72 2.76
N THR A 75 -15.13 8.35 3.37
CA THR A 75 -14.25 9.33 2.70
C THR A 75 -13.11 8.71 1.89
N GLY A 76 -13.19 7.42 1.52
CA GLY A 76 -12.19 6.78 0.66
C GLY A 76 -10.84 6.41 1.27
N LYS A 77 -10.66 6.50 2.61
CA LYS A 77 -9.36 6.23 3.27
C LYS A 77 -8.68 4.92 2.85
N SER A 78 -9.41 3.80 2.87
CA SER A 78 -8.88 2.50 2.47
C SER A 78 -8.54 2.47 0.98
N THR A 79 -9.44 2.97 0.15
CA THR A 79 -9.25 3.07 -1.31
C THR A 79 -8.03 3.93 -1.65
N HIS A 80 -7.76 4.99 -0.90
CA HIS A 80 -6.58 5.83 -1.12
C HIS A 80 -5.28 5.06 -0.93
N VAL A 81 -5.17 4.26 0.13
CA VAL A 81 -4.00 3.40 0.36
C VAL A 81 -3.89 2.34 -0.73
N GLU A 82 -5.01 1.71 -1.10
CA GLU A 82 -5.05 0.69 -2.16
C GLU A 82 -4.62 1.27 -3.52
N GLN A 83 -5.06 2.49 -3.86
CA GLN A 83 -4.70 3.13 -5.13
C GLN A 83 -3.24 3.60 -5.14
N VAL A 84 -2.67 4.05 -4.02
CA VAL A 84 -1.22 4.28 -3.92
C VAL A 84 -0.45 2.97 -4.11
N ALA A 85 -0.85 1.91 -3.43
CA ALA A 85 -0.22 0.59 -3.57
C ALA A 85 -0.32 0.06 -5.01
N ALA A 86 -1.49 0.20 -5.66
CA ALA A 86 -1.70 -0.22 -7.04
C ALA A 86 -0.77 0.50 -8.02
N ARG A 87 -0.61 1.83 -7.88
CA ARG A 87 0.27 2.64 -8.75
C ARG A 87 1.76 2.33 -8.57
N LEU A 88 2.16 1.93 -7.36
CA LEU A 88 3.54 1.52 -7.08
C LEU A 88 3.77 0.02 -7.26
N ASN A 89 2.74 -0.72 -7.65
CA ASN A 89 2.75 -2.17 -7.77
C ASN A 89 3.09 -2.92 -6.45
N TRP A 90 2.70 -2.34 -5.31
CA TRP A 90 2.92 -2.96 -4.00
C TRP A 90 1.82 -3.95 -3.66
N PRO A 91 2.17 -5.17 -3.21
CA PRO A 91 1.22 -6.09 -2.59
C PRO A 91 0.59 -5.45 -1.34
N ALA A 92 -0.73 -5.51 -1.22
CA ALA A 92 -1.45 -4.96 -0.08
C ALA A 92 -2.31 -6.03 0.60
N VAL A 93 -2.24 -6.09 1.93
CA VAL A 93 -3.09 -6.96 2.75
C VAL A 93 -3.92 -6.09 3.67
N ARG A 94 -5.24 -6.19 3.55
CA ARG A 94 -6.18 -5.49 4.42
C ARG A 94 -6.59 -6.39 5.57
N VAL A 95 -6.47 -5.86 6.79
CA VAL A 95 -6.97 -6.50 7.99
C VAL A 95 -8.04 -5.59 8.60
N ASN A 96 -9.26 -6.11 8.72
CA ASN A 96 -10.33 -5.40 9.41
C ASN A 96 -10.22 -5.68 10.92
N LEU A 97 -10.16 -4.63 11.73
CA LEU A 97 -10.12 -4.75 13.17
C LEU A 97 -11.52 -4.52 13.74
N ASP A 98 -12.14 -5.59 14.23
CA ASP A 98 -13.45 -5.56 14.90
C ASP A 98 -13.39 -6.36 16.22
N SER A 99 -14.53 -6.50 16.90
CA SER A 99 -14.60 -7.20 18.19
C SER A 99 -14.32 -8.71 18.12
N HIS A 100 -14.31 -9.31 16.94
CA HIS A 100 -14.09 -10.74 16.76
C HIS A 100 -12.62 -11.09 16.46
N ILE A 101 -11.79 -10.12 16.02
CA ILE A 101 -10.38 -10.39 15.75
C ILE A 101 -9.59 -10.56 17.06
N SER A 102 -8.80 -11.63 17.15
CA SER A 102 -7.93 -11.91 18.28
C SER A 102 -6.45 -11.76 17.91
N ARG A 103 -5.58 -11.74 18.94
CA ARG A 103 -4.12 -11.76 18.74
C ARG A 103 -3.67 -12.99 17.94
N ILE A 104 -4.32 -14.13 18.13
CA ILE A 104 -3.97 -15.39 17.44
C ILE A 104 -4.23 -15.25 15.94
N ASP A 105 -5.27 -14.51 15.54
CA ASP A 105 -5.57 -14.28 14.12
C ASP A 105 -4.52 -13.38 13.44
N LEU A 106 -3.82 -12.53 14.20
CA LEU A 106 -2.79 -11.62 13.68
C LEU A 106 -1.39 -12.26 13.61
N ILE A 107 -1.05 -13.13 14.56
CA ILE A 107 0.30 -13.70 14.71
C ILE A 107 0.37 -15.14 14.18
N GLY A 108 -0.78 -15.82 14.08
CA GLY A 108 -0.84 -17.26 13.91
C GLY A 108 -0.76 -17.98 15.26
N LYS A 109 -1.08 -19.27 15.25
CA LYS A 109 -0.89 -20.16 16.39
C LYS A 109 0.51 -20.76 16.28
N ASP A 110 1.31 -20.71 17.36
CA ASP A 110 2.57 -21.44 17.41
C ASP A 110 2.28 -22.91 17.06
N ALA A 111 2.98 -23.44 16.06
CA ALA A 111 2.90 -24.85 15.68
C ALA A 111 3.59 -25.73 16.73
#